data_AF-A0A3M2A2X6-F1
#
_entry.id   AF-A0A3M2A2X6-F1
#
_cell.length_a   1.000
_cell.length_b   1.000
_cell.length_c   1.000
_cell.angle_alpha   90.00
_cell.angle_beta   90.00
_cell.angle_gamma   90.00
#
_symmetry.space_group_name_H-M   'P 1'
#
loop_
_entity.id
_entity.type
_entity.pdbx_description
1 polymer ?
#
loop_
_entity_poly.entity_id
_entity_poly.type
_entity_poly.pdbx_seq_one_letter_code
_entity_poly.pdbx_strand_id
1 'polypeptide(L)'
;MSFDDDPLAGRVGIPHLEILAGPLPRGRRIERLPRGTIVLGRGLDCDLMFEAEGVSRKHAKITFFDDGAVTIYDLGSRNGTFVGGQRIEIRDLRDGDEIVLGAVRLRFGRDDPRYRQAQGPTGSGRNPLDLLSHREREIARWVAQGLSNAEIARRLGISARTVGTHLSNIYQRLDVPNRTKLARLVLEHEMARTEQQRPSDSDEPKAP
;
A
#
# COMPACT_ATOMS: atom_id res chain seq x y z
N MET A 1 -30.02 30.03 26.29
CA MET A 1 -28.87 29.22 26.73
C MET A 1 -28.43 28.43 25.52
N SER A 2 -27.47 28.97 24.80
CA SER A 2 -26.97 28.45 23.54
C SER A 2 -26.11 27.24 23.87
N PHE A 3 -26.47 26.08 23.36
CA PHE A 3 -25.54 24.96 23.29
C PHE A 3 -24.42 25.40 22.35
N ASP A 4 -23.21 25.45 22.87
CA ASP A 4 -21.98 25.64 22.11
C ASP A 4 -21.95 24.66 20.93
N ASP A 5 -22.23 25.19 19.75
CA ASP A 5 -21.95 24.56 18.45
C ASP A 5 -20.43 24.51 18.33
N ASP A 6 -19.81 23.44 18.81
CA ASP A 6 -18.40 23.17 18.59
C ASP A 6 -18.22 22.64 17.16
N PRO A 7 -17.66 23.44 16.22
CA PRO A 7 -17.55 23.06 14.82
C PRO A 7 -16.47 21.99 14.55
N LEU A 8 -15.80 21.47 15.59
CA LEU A 8 -14.85 20.35 15.50
C LEU A 8 -15.46 18.96 15.78
N ALA A 9 -16.70 18.87 16.28
CA ALA A 9 -17.31 17.61 16.74
C ALA A 9 -17.69 16.59 15.62
N GLY A 10 -17.14 16.70 14.41
CA GLY A 10 -17.51 15.82 13.28
C GLY A 10 -16.44 15.55 12.22
N ARG A 11 -15.15 15.72 12.54
CA ARG A 11 -14.06 15.66 11.54
C ARG A 11 -13.01 14.63 11.87
N VAL A 12 -13.40 13.36 11.85
CA VAL A 12 -12.47 12.25 12.02
C VAL A 12 -11.92 11.90 10.64
N GLY A 13 -10.64 12.22 10.40
CA GLY A 13 -9.98 11.91 9.13
C GLY A 13 -10.09 10.43 8.75
N ILE A 14 -10.05 10.14 7.44
CA ILE A 14 -10.19 8.80 6.87
C ILE A 14 -9.06 7.92 7.42
N PRO A 15 -9.38 6.86 8.19
CA PRO A 15 -8.36 6.00 8.77
C PRO A 15 -7.69 5.15 7.68
N HIS A 16 -6.37 5.02 7.77
CA HIS A 16 -5.59 4.16 6.90
C HIS A 16 -4.47 3.46 7.69
N LEU A 17 -3.96 2.36 7.12
CA LEU A 17 -2.75 1.70 7.58
C LEU A 17 -1.67 1.81 6.50
N GLU A 18 -0.49 2.30 6.87
CA GLU A 18 0.69 2.32 6.00
C GLU A 18 1.64 1.16 6.36
N ILE A 19 2.14 0.45 5.36
CA ILE A 19 3.15 -0.59 5.56
C ILE A 19 4.52 0.06 5.81
N LEU A 20 5.10 -0.17 6.98
CA LEU A 20 6.49 0.23 7.28
C LEU A 20 7.47 -0.91 7.01
N ALA A 21 7.07 -2.16 7.31
CA ALA A 21 7.83 -3.38 7.01
C ALA A 21 6.91 -4.61 6.94
N GLY A 22 7.31 -5.65 6.21
CA GLY A 22 6.58 -6.91 6.10
C GLY A 22 6.51 -7.46 4.67
N PRO A 23 5.56 -8.37 4.38
CA PRO A 23 5.46 -9.03 3.08
C PRO A 23 4.85 -8.15 1.99
N LEU A 24 4.31 -6.99 2.35
CA LEU A 24 3.78 -6.00 1.44
C LEU A 24 4.80 -4.87 1.20
N PRO A 25 4.75 -4.15 0.07
CA PRO A 25 5.67 -3.06 -0.21
C PRO A 25 5.59 -1.96 0.84
N ARG A 26 6.76 -1.50 1.32
CA ARG A 26 6.86 -0.34 2.22
C ARG A 26 6.26 0.91 1.57
N GLY A 27 5.54 1.71 2.36
CA GLY A 27 4.82 2.89 1.90
C GLY A 27 3.44 2.59 1.30
N ARG A 28 3.07 1.31 1.12
CA ARG A 28 1.71 0.95 0.70
C ARG A 28 0.71 1.41 1.76
N ARG A 29 -0.33 2.13 1.34
CA ARG A 29 -1.44 2.55 2.21
C ARG A 29 -2.69 1.73 1.93
N ILE A 30 -3.39 1.37 2.99
CA ILE A 30 -4.67 0.65 2.96
C ILE A 30 -5.74 1.68 3.34
N GLU A 31 -6.28 2.39 2.34
CA GLU A 31 -7.15 3.57 2.49
C GLU A 31 -8.66 3.23 2.51
N ARG A 32 -9.02 1.95 2.50
CA ARG A 32 -10.41 1.46 2.54
C ARG A 32 -10.57 0.37 3.59
N LEU A 33 -10.35 0.74 4.85
CA LEU A 33 -10.61 -0.17 5.95
C LEU A 33 -12.14 -0.36 6.07
N PRO A 34 -12.64 -1.60 6.08
CA PRO A 34 -14.05 -1.90 6.34
C PRO A 34 -14.55 -1.12 7.56
N ARG A 35 -15.80 -0.63 7.49
CA ARG A 35 -16.48 -0.11 8.68
C ARG A 35 -16.66 -1.25 9.68
N GLY A 36 -16.48 -0.98 10.97
CA GLY A 36 -16.63 -1.99 12.02
C GLY A 36 -15.30 -2.61 12.43
N THR A 37 -15.13 -3.92 12.26
CA THR A 37 -13.92 -4.64 12.72
C THR A 37 -13.15 -5.20 11.53
N ILE A 38 -11.82 -5.09 11.60
CA ILE A 38 -10.90 -5.79 10.69
C ILE A 38 -9.99 -6.71 11.48
N VAL A 39 -9.70 -7.89 10.94
CA VAL A 39 -8.78 -8.87 11.52
C VAL A 39 -7.49 -8.92 10.72
N LEU A 40 -6.37 -8.87 11.44
CA LEU A 40 -5.01 -8.95 10.91
C LEU A 40 -4.39 -10.28 11.34
N GLY A 41 -3.74 -10.97 10.40
CA GLY A 41 -3.09 -12.24 10.70
C GLY A 41 -2.56 -12.93 9.45
N ARG A 42 -2.00 -14.13 9.59
CA ARG A 42 -1.53 -14.94 8.46
C ARG A 42 -2.59 -15.90 7.91
N GLY A 43 -3.76 -15.96 8.53
CA GLY A 43 -4.87 -16.81 8.11
C GLY A 43 -5.57 -16.25 6.87
N LEU A 44 -6.04 -17.14 6.00
CA LEU A 44 -6.80 -16.77 4.80
C LEU A 44 -8.17 -16.15 5.12
N ASP A 45 -8.62 -16.28 6.37
CA ASP A 45 -9.87 -15.74 6.90
C ASP A 45 -9.71 -14.34 7.54
N CYS A 46 -8.52 -13.74 7.46
CA CYS A 46 -8.26 -12.38 7.91
C CYS A 46 -8.56 -11.35 6.82
N ASP A 47 -9.16 -10.22 7.19
CA ASP A 47 -9.38 -9.08 6.28
C ASP A 47 -8.06 -8.56 5.72
N LEU A 48 -7.02 -8.53 6.56
CA LEU A 48 -5.65 -8.21 6.18
C LEU A 48 -4.73 -9.40 6.47
N MET A 49 -4.48 -10.18 5.41
CA MET A 49 -3.57 -11.32 5.47
C MET A 49 -2.10 -10.91 5.26
N PHE A 50 -1.25 -11.25 6.24
CA PHE A 50 0.19 -11.08 6.18
C PHE A 50 0.88 -12.43 6.37
N GLU A 51 1.35 -13.02 5.27
CA GLU A 51 2.18 -14.22 5.31
C GLU A 51 3.62 -13.83 5.69
N ALA A 52 3.86 -13.74 7.00
CA ALA A 52 5.16 -13.34 7.53
C ALA A 52 5.49 -14.07 8.83
N GLU A 53 6.79 -14.15 9.12
CA GLU A 53 7.30 -14.77 10.34
C GLU A 53 6.77 -14.07 11.59
N GLY A 54 6.42 -14.86 12.61
CA GLY A 54 5.93 -14.35 13.89
C GLY A 54 4.48 -13.86 13.87
N VAL A 55 3.81 -13.84 12.72
CA VAL A 55 2.38 -13.51 12.62
C VAL A 55 1.52 -14.75 12.95
N SER A 56 0.45 -14.55 13.73
CA SER A 56 -0.48 -15.62 14.12
C SER A 56 -1.61 -15.72 13.10
N ARG A 57 -2.30 -16.87 13.01
CA ARG A 57 -3.42 -17.04 12.05
C ARG A 57 -4.45 -15.93 12.18
N LYS A 58 -4.93 -15.68 13.41
CA LYS A 58 -5.58 -14.44 13.83
C LYS A 58 -4.66 -13.82 14.87
N HIS A 59 -4.09 -12.66 14.58
CA HIS A 59 -3.08 -12.05 15.43
C HIS A 59 -3.65 -10.87 16.20
N ALA A 60 -4.27 -9.93 15.49
CA ALA A 60 -4.90 -8.76 16.08
C ALA A 60 -6.21 -8.44 15.36
N LYS A 61 -7.06 -7.64 16.01
CA LYS A 61 -8.18 -6.97 15.34
C LYS A 61 -8.16 -5.48 15.63
N ILE A 62 -8.66 -4.68 14.70
CA ILE A 62 -8.89 -3.25 14.90
C ILE A 62 -10.38 -3.00 14.75
N THR A 63 -10.98 -2.34 15.74
CA THR A 63 -12.38 -1.92 15.74
C THR A 63 -12.44 -0.41 15.52
N PHE A 64 -13.27 0.01 14.57
CA PHE A 64 -13.61 1.40 14.26
C PHE A 64 -15.02 1.68 14.80
N PHE A 65 -15.13 2.63 15.71
CA PHE A 65 -16.39 3.03 16.32
C PHE A 65 -17.00 4.24 15.61
N ASP A 66 -18.31 4.44 15.77
CA ASP A 66 -19.05 5.52 15.10
C ASP A 66 -18.70 6.92 15.63
N ASP A 67 -18.21 7.01 16.86
CA ASP A 67 -17.65 8.23 17.47
C ASP A 67 -16.23 8.57 16.94
N GLY A 68 -15.69 7.72 16.06
CA GLY A 68 -14.37 7.85 15.49
C GLY A 68 -13.25 7.25 16.31
N ALA A 69 -13.53 6.70 17.50
CA ALA A 69 -12.54 5.94 18.26
C ALA A 69 -12.08 4.72 17.46
N VAL A 70 -10.81 4.36 17.62
CA VAL A 70 -10.23 3.19 16.97
C VAL A 70 -9.40 2.45 17.99
N THR A 71 -9.69 1.16 18.19
CA THR A 71 -9.06 0.34 19.21
C THR A 71 -8.50 -0.92 18.58
N ILE A 72 -7.24 -1.24 18.89
CA ILE A 72 -6.59 -2.50 18.53
C ILE A 72 -6.64 -3.48 19.69
N TYR A 73 -6.83 -4.75 19.39
CA TYR A 73 -6.84 -5.87 20.33
C TYR A 73 -5.89 -6.95 19.84
N ASP A 74 -5.06 -7.48 20.72
CA ASP A 74 -4.38 -8.76 20.50
C ASP A 74 -5.38 -9.92 20.64
N LEU A 75 -5.32 -10.90 19.75
CA LEU A 75 -6.23 -12.05 19.74
C LEU A 75 -5.61 -13.32 20.36
N GLY A 76 -4.73 -13.15 21.34
CA GLY A 76 -3.95 -14.25 21.92
C GLY A 76 -2.83 -14.70 20.98
N SER A 77 -2.16 -13.73 20.36
CA SER A 77 -1.08 -14.01 19.43
C SER A 77 0.14 -14.62 20.14
N ARG A 78 0.91 -15.47 19.44
CA ARG A 78 2.05 -16.16 20.05
C ARG A 78 3.16 -15.18 20.46
N ASN A 79 3.40 -14.16 19.63
CA ASN A 79 4.50 -13.22 19.83
C ASN A 79 4.03 -11.89 20.46
N GLY A 80 2.72 -11.68 20.60
CA GLY A 80 2.13 -10.43 21.05
C GLY A 80 2.00 -9.38 19.95
N THR A 81 1.03 -8.50 20.15
CA THR A 81 0.85 -7.24 19.42
C THR A 81 1.54 -6.11 20.18
N PHE A 82 2.23 -5.22 19.47
CA PHE A 82 2.88 -4.05 20.06
C PHE A 82 2.40 -2.75 19.42
N VAL A 83 2.27 -1.70 20.22
CA VAL A 83 1.96 -0.34 19.76
C VAL A 83 2.90 0.63 20.43
N GLY A 84 3.61 1.45 19.66
CA GLY A 84 4.62 2.38 20.19
C GLY A 84 5.73 1.67 20.98
N GLY A 85 6.08 0.44 20.59
CA GLY A 85 7.08 -0.39 21.26
C GLY A 85 6.60 -1.13 22.52
N GLN A 86 5.38 -0.89 22.99
CA GLN A 86 4.81 -1.55 24.17
C GLN A 86 3.91 -2.72 23.75
N ARG A 87 4.04 -3.88 24.39
CA ARG A 87 3.13 -5.02 24.19
C ARG A 87 1.75 -4.65 24.74
N ILE A 88 0.70 -4.94 23.98
CA ILE A 88 -0.68 -4.63 24.35
C ILE A 88 -1.56 -5.87 24.33
N GLU A 89 -2.62 -5.82 25.12
CA GLU A 89 -3.80 -6.67 24.95
C GLU A 89 -4.92 -5.88 24.24
N ILE A 90 -5.10 -4.63 24.65
CA ILE A 90 -6.03 -3.66 24.08
C ILE A 90 -5.38 -2.27 24.12
N ARG A 91 -5.58 -1.45 23.09
CA ARG A 91 -5.15 -0.05 23.07
C ARG A 91 -5.91 0.80 22.05
N ASP A 92 -6.18 2.05 22.40
CA ASP A 92 -6.69 3.03 21.44
C ASP A 92 -5.57 3.53 20.52
N LEU A 93 -5.83 3.50 19.21
CA LEU A 93 -4.91 3.93 18.18
C LEU A 93 -5.06 5.42 17.90
N ARG A 94 -3.93 6.12 17.90
CA ARG A 94 -3.78 7.53 17.55
C ARG A 94 -3.02 7.67 16.24
N ASP A 95 -3.29 8.77 15.54
CA ASP A 95 -2.58 9.10 14.31
C ASP A 95 -1.05 9.05 14.54
N GLY A 96 -0.35 8.32 13.66
CA GLY A 96 1.09 8.10 13.75
C GLY A 96 1.51 6.86 14.55
N ASP A 97 0.62 6.17 15.26
CA ASP A 97 0.97 5.00 16.04
C ASP A 97 1.57 3.88 15.17
N GLU A 98 2.73 3.36 15.58
CA GLU A 98 3.34 2.19 14.98
C GLU A 98 2.80 0.92 15.65
N ILE A 99 2.28 0.00 14.84
CA ILE A 99 1.77 -1.32 15.22
C ILE A 99 2.75 -2.38 14.73
N VAL A 100 3.13 -3.32 15.59
CA VAL A 100 4.02 -4.44 15.24
C VAL A 100 3.36 -5.77 15.52
N LEU A 101 3.37 -6.65 14.51
CA LEU A 101 2.84 -8.02 14.54
C LEU A 101 3.94 -8.94 13.96
N GLY A 102 4.76 -9.57 14.81
CA GLY A 102 5.91 -10.35 14.32
C GLY A 102 6.84 -9.51 13.44
N ALA A 103 7.11 -9.96 12.21
CA ALA A 103 7.92 -9.22 11.24
C ALA A 103 7.18 -8.07 10.51
N VAL A 104 5.88 -7.88 10.76
CA VAL A 104 5.06 -6.84 10.12
C VAL A 104 5.06 -5.58 10.99
N ARG A 105 5.33 -4.42 10.37
CA ARG A 105 5.26 -3.09 11.00
C ARG A 105 4.32 -2.21 10.18
N LEU A 106 3.33 -1.63 10.84
CA LEU A 106 2.31 -0.78 10.24
C LEU A 106 2.28 0.57 10.96
N ARG A 107 1.92 1.64 10.25
CA ARG A 107 1.58 2.92 10.87
C ARG A 107 0.09 3.16 10.71
N PHE A 108 -0.60 3.44 11.81
CA PHE A 108 -1.96 3.96 11.76
C PHE A 108 -1.93 5.44 11.42
N GLY A 109 -2.82 5.88 10.55
CA GLY A 109 -2.99 7.29 10.30
C GLY A 109 -4.41 7.70 9.95
N ARG A 110 -4.68 9.00 10.00
CA ARG A 110 -5.94 9.63 9.62
C ARG A 110 -5.69 10.76 8.63
N ASP A 111 -6.28 10.66 7.44
CA ASP A 111 -6.23 11.73 6.46
C ASP A 111 -7.41 12.67 6.58
N ASP A 112 -7.17 13.97 6.66
CA ASP A 112 -8.22 14.93 6.29
C ASP A 112 -8.23 15.10 4.76
N PRO A 113 -9.30 14.66 4.06
CA PRO A 113 -9.38 14.80 2.61
C PRO A 113 -9.32 16.26 2.13
N ARG A 114 -9.64 17.24 2.99
CA ARG A 114 -9.52 18.67 2.66
C ARG A 114 -8.07 19.15 2.65
N TYR A 115 -7.20 18.54 3.45
CA TYR A 115 -5.76 18.88 3.47
C TYR A 115 -5.01 18.35 2.25
N ARG A 116 -5.47 17.22 1.67
CA ARG A 116 -4.92 16.64 0.42
C ARG A 116 -5.20 17.49 -0.83
N GLN A 117 -6.28 18.28 -0.84
CA GLN A 117 -6.56 19.21 -1.95
C GLN A 117 -5.81 20.54 -1.81
N ALA A 118 -5.48 20.98 -0.59
CA ALA A 118 -4.65 22.16 -0.36
C ALA A 118 -3.15 21.90 -0.57
N GLN A 119 -2.72 20.64 -0.43
CA GLN A 119 -1.41 20.15 -0.89
C GLN A 119 -1.60 19.20 -2.07
N GLY A 120 -1.96 19.76 -3.24
CA GLY A 120 -1.82 19.05 -4.50
C GLY A 120 -0.39 18.53 -4.72
N PRO A 121 -0.17 17.58 -5.64
CA PRO A 121 1.08 16.85 -5.79
C PRO A 121 2.22 17.79 -6.21
N THR A 122 2.86 18.42 -5.23
CA THR A 122 4.12 19.13 -5.42
C THR A 122 5.21 18.08 -5.24
N GLY A 123 5.35 17.26 -6.29
CA GLY A 123 6.18 16.07 -6.28
C GLY A 123 6.26 15.48 -7.68
N SER A 124 6.72 16.28 -8.64
CA SER A 124 7.46 15.80 -9.80
C SER A 124 8.35 14.61 -9.41
N GLY A 125 8.16 13.44 -10.06
CA GLY A 125 9.22 12.43 -10.18
C GLY A 125 9.03 11.05 -9.55
N ARG A 126 7.93 10.71 -8.85
CA ARG A 126 7.71 9.29 -8.46
C ARG A 126 6.99 8.51 -9.55
N ASN A 127 7.74 7.66 -10.24
CA ASN A 127 7.22 6.79 -11.28
C ASN A 127 6.21 5.78 -10.68
N PRO A 128 4.98 5.67 -11.21
CA PRO A 128 3.96 4.76 -10.67
C PRO A 128 4.39 3.28 -10.67
N LEU A 129 5.29 2.88 -11.59
CA LEU A 129 5.83 1.52 -11.65
C LEU A 129 6.79 1.17 -10.50
N ASP A 130 7.30 2.17 -9.78
CA ASP A 130 8.15 1.94 -8.61
C ASP A 130 7.33 1.39 -7.43
N LEU A 131 6.00 1.55 -7.45
CA LEU A 131 5.06 1.00 -6.47
C LEU A 131 4.77 -0.50 -6.65
N LEU A 132 5.14 -1.08 -7.80
CA LEU A 132 4.97 -2.51 -8.07
C LEU A 132 6.12 -3.33 -7.48
N SER A 133 5.83 -4.52 -6.99
CA SER A 133 6.88 -5.51 -6.68
C SER A 133 7.64 -5.90 -7.95
N HIS A 134 8.86 -6.45 -7.80
CA HIS A 134 9.67 -6.88 -8.94
C HIS A 134 8.88 -7.76 -9.92
N ARG A 135 8.14 -8.74 -9.37
CA ARG A 135 7.35 -9.69 -10.16
C ARG A 135 6.13 -9.06 -10.84
N GLU A 136 5.48 -8.12 -10.18
CA GLU A 136 4.38 -7.34 -10.78
C GLU A 136 4.88 -6.41 -11.89
N ARG A 137 6.08 -5.84 -11.73
CA ARG A 137 6.73 -5.01 -12.75
C ARG A 137 7.16 -5.84 -13.97
N GLU A 138 7.58 -7.08 -13.78
CA GLU A 138 7.83 -8.02 -14.88
C GLU A 138 6.53 -8.36 -15.64
N ILE A 139 5.46 -8.65 -14.91
CA ILE A 139 4.13 -8.90 -15.49
C ILE A 139 3.65 -7.67 -16.27
N ALA A 140 3.75 -6.46 -15.71
CA ALA A 140 3.37 -5.22 -16.37
C ALA A 140 4.18 -4.96 -17.66
N ARG A 141 5.48 -5.26 -17.66
CA ARG A 141 6.35 -5.17 -18.85
C ARG A 141 5.94 -6.14 -19.94
N TRP A 142 5.69 -7.41 -19.61
CA TRP A 142 5.21 -8.36 -20.59
C TRP A 142 3.81 -8.04 -21.11
N VAL A 143 2.97 -7.43 -20.28
CA VAL A 143 1.68 -6.90 -20.74
C VAL A 143 1.87 -5.80 -21.78
N ALA A 144 2.80 -4.88 -21.55
CA ALA A 144 3.14 -3.82 -22.48
C ALA A 144 3.73 -4.36 -23.81
N GLN A 145 4.45 -5.47 -23.75
CA GLN A 145 4.94 -6.22 -24.91
C GLN A 145 3.86 -7.05 -25.62
N GLY A 146 2.59 -7.01 -25.17
CA GLY A 146 1.48 -7.69 -25.83
C GLY A 146 1.29 -9.16 -25.47
N LEU A 147 2.05 -9.72 -24.51
CA LEU A 147 1.92 -11.14 -24.14
C LEU A 147 0.57 -11.45 -23.48
N SER A 148 -0.06 -12.54 -23.89
CA SER A 148 -1.25 -13.07 -23.24
C SER A 148 -0.97 -13.58 -21.82
N ASN A 149 -2.03 -13.74 -21.02
CA ASN A 149 -1.91 -14.29 -19.66
C ASN A 149 -1.33 -15.71 -19.67
N ALA A 150 -1.58 -16.50 -20.73
CA ALA A 150 -1.05 -17.84 -20.90
C ALA A 150 0.47 -17.84 -21.17
N GLU A 151 0.95 -16.89 -21.97
CA GLU A 151 2.38 -16.74 -22.27
C GLU A 151 3.17 -16.21 -21.07
N ILE A 152 2.59 -15.26 -20.33
CA ILE A 152 3.15 -14.75 -19.07
C ILE A 152 3.23 -15.89 -18.04
N ALA A 153 2.16 -16.68 -17.91
CA ALA A 153 2.09 -17.83 -17.02
C ALA A 153 3.21 -18.85 -17.32
N ARG A 154 3.40 -19.18 -18.60
CA ARG A 154 4.46 -20.09 -19.05
C ARG A 154 5.86 -19.56 -18.72
N ARG A 155 6.09 -18.25 -18.85
CA ARG A 155 7.38 -17.62 -18.50
C ARG A 155 7.66 -17.58 -16.99
N LEU A 156 6.61 -17.44 -16.18
CA LEU A 156 6.72 -17.35 -14.72
C LEU A 156 6.64 -18.70 -14.00
N GLY A 157 6.33 -19.80 -14.70
CA GLY A 157 6.08 -21.11 -14.09
C GLY A 157 4.83 -21.13 -13.20
N ILE A 158 3.82 -20.29 -13.47
CA ILE A 158 2.57 -20.21 -12.69
C ILE A 158 1.35 -20.40 -13.58
N SER A 159 0.14 -20.45 -13.01
CA SER A 159 -1.09 -20.58 -13.79
C SER A 159 -1.56 -19.27 -14.42
N ALA A 160 -2.26 -19.33 -15.55
CA ALA A 160 -2.88 -18.17 -16.21
C ALA A 160 -3.93 -17.46 -15.33
N ARG A 161 -4.59 -18.20 -14.43
CA ARG A 161 -5.49 -17.64 -13.42
C ARG A 161 -4.73 -16.77 -12.41
N THR A 162 -3.58 -17.26 -11.94
CA THR A 162 -2.70 -16.52 -11.02
C THR A 162 -2.20 -15.22 -11.66
N VAL A 163 -1.86 -15.24 -12.96
CA VAL A 163 -1.54 -14.02 -13.72
C VAL A 163 -2.72 -13.05 -13.74
N GLY A 164 -3.96 -13.53 -13.94
CA GLY A 164 -5.16 -12.71 -13.86
C GLY A 164 -5.31 -12.01 -12.51
N THR A 165 -5.09 -12.73 -11.40
CA THR A 165 -5.08 -12.15 -10.05
C THR A 165 -3.99 -11.09 -9.89
N HIS A 166 -2.77 -11.36 -10.38
CA HIS A 166 -1.70 -10.36 -10.38
C HIS A 166 -2.09 -9.11 -11.17
N LEU A 167 -2.72 -9.26 -12.35
CA LEU A 167 -3.17 -8.12 -13.17
C LEU A 167 -4.25 -7.30 -12.48
N SER A 168 -5.25 -7.93 -11.88
CA SER A 168 -6.27 -7.21 -11.10
C SER A 168 -5.65 -6.41 -9.95
N ASN A 169 -4.67 -7.00 -9.26
CA ASN A 169 -3.94 -6.31 -8.20
C ASN A 169 -3.09 -5.14 -8.73
N ILE A 170 -2.44 -5.31 -9.89
CA ILE A 170 -1.67 -4.25 -10.56
C ILE A 170 -2.60 -3.11 -10.98
N TYR A 171 -3.76 -3.42 -11.56
CA TYR A 171 -4.76 -2.42 -11.98
C TYR A 171 -5.23 -1.57 -10.82
N GLN A 172 -5.57 -2.21 -9.69
CA GLN A 172 -5.97 -1.50 -8.48
C GLN A 172 -4.83 -0.67 -7.87
N ARG A 173 -3.59 -1.18 -7.90
CA ARG A 173 -2.43 -0.47 -7.33
C ARG A 173 -2.00 0.74 -8.15
N LEU A 174 -2.17 0.69 -9.47
CA LEU A 174 -1.81 1.78 -10.38
C LEU A 174 -3.00 2.68 -10.74
N ASP A 175 -4.18 2.41 -10.18
CA ASP A 175 -5.46 3.06 -10.54
C ASP A 175 -5.69 3.08 -12.07
N VAL A 176 -5.34 1.98 -12.74
CA VAL A 176 -5.54 1.82 -14.17
C VAL A 176 -6.73 0.88 -14.43
N PRO A 177 -7.68 1.28 -15.29
CA PRO A 177 -8.92 0.54 -15.47
C PRO A 177 -8.75 -0.74 -16.28
N ASN A 178 -7.68 -0.86 -17.07
CA ASN A 178 -7.49 -1.99 -17.98
C ASN A 178 -6.03 -2.15 -18.44
N ARG A 179 -5.82 -3.30 -19.10
CA ARG A 179 -4.56 -3.72 -19.72
C ARG A 179 -3.95 -2.68 -20.65
N THR A 180 -4.78 -2.01 -21.47
CA THR A 180 -4.32 -1.02 -22.44
C THR A 180 -3.72 0.20 -21.75
N LYS A 181 -4.37 0.68 -20.67
CA LYS A 181 -3.86 1.80 -19.89
C LYS A 181 -2.60 1.40 -19.09
N LEU A 182 -2.55 0.17 -18.57
CA LEU A 182 -1.33 -0.40 -17.98
C LEU A 182 -0.17 -0.42 -18.99
N ALA A 183 -0.39 -0.93 -20.19
CA ALA A 183 0.63 -1.02 -21.24
C ALA A 183 1.18 0.36 -21.62
N ARG A 184 0.28 1.34 -21.82
CA ARG A 184 0.65 2.73 -22.12
C ARG A 184 1.54 3.34 -21.04
N LEU A 185 1.15 3.18 -19.77
CA LEU A 185 1.91 3.72 -18.63
C LEU A 185 3.32 3.13 -18.55
N VAL A 186 3.46 1.83 -18.87
CA VAL A 186 4.76 1.17 -18.91
C VAL A 186 5.65 1.71 -20.03
N LEU A 187 5.09 1.89 -21.23
CA LEU A 187 5.82 2.44 -22.38
C LEU A 187 6.25 3.88 -22.14
N GLU A 188 5.37 4.72 -21.58
CA GLU A 188 5.68 6.11 -21.20
C GLU A 188 6.84 6.16 -20.19
N HIS A 189 6.89 5.22 -19.26
CA HIS A 189 7.99 5.11 -18.30
C HIS A 189 9.31 4.63 -18.94
N GLU A 190 9.26 3.67 -19.86
CA GLU A 190 10.47 3.21 -20.59
C GLU A 190 11.06 4.32 -21.46
N MET A 191 10.21 5.16 -22.06
CA MET A 191 10.62 6.35 -22.81
C MET A 191 11.26 7.39 -21.89
N ALA A 192 10.63 7.70 -20.75
CA ALA A 192 11.14 8.66 -19.78
C ALA A 192 12.52 8.26 -19.20
N ARG A 193 12.76 6.95 -18.99
CA ARG A 193 14.09 6.45 -18.59
C ARG A 193 15.13 6.55 -19.69
N THR A 194 14.74 6.33 -20.94
CA THR A 194 15.67 6.40 -22.08
C THR A 194 16.12 7.84 -22.34
N GLU A 195 15.25 8.83 -22.15
CA GLU A 195 15.59 10.25 -22.27
C GLU A 195 16.51 10.75 -21.13
N GLN A 196 16.35 10.23 -19.91
CA GLN A 196 17.19 10.57 -18.76
C GLN A 196 18.59 9.92 -18.79
N GLN A 197 18.80 8.94 -19.68
CA GLN A 197 20.06 8.20 -19.81
C GLN A 197 20.91 8.64 -21.02
N ARG A 198 20.51 9.69 -21.76
CA ARG A 198 21.36 10.28 -22.81
C ARG A 198 22.55 10.99 -22.12
N PRO A 199 23.80 10.52 -22.28
CA PRO A 199 24.94 11.27 -21.78
C PRO A 199 24.97 12.62 -22.52
N SER A 200 25.13 13.68 -21.77
CA SER A 200 25.50 15.00 -22.27
C SER A 200 26.87 14.88 -22.96
N ASP A 201 26.89 14.65 -24.27
CA ASP A 201 28.05 14.93 -25.11
C ASP A 201 28.28 16.46 -25.08
N SER A 202 29.11 16.90 -24.15
CA SER A 202 29.58 18.28 -24.02
C SER A 202 30.92 18.28 -23.30
N ASP A 203 31.87 17.48 -23.78
CA ASP A 203 33.29 17.68 -23.52
C ASP A 203 33.98 17.85 -24.88
N GLU A 204 33.88 19.06 -25.40
CA GLU A 204 34.66 19.50 -26.56
C GLU A 204 36.11 19.69 -26.07
N PRO A 205 37.12 19.03 -26.68
CA PRO A 205 38.49 19.15 -26.20
C PRO A 205 39.00 20.55 -26.52
N LYS A 206 39.25 21.33 -25.48
CA LYS A 206 40.00 22.59 -25.58
C LYS A 206 41.43 22.25 -26.01
N ALA A 207 41.68 22.41 -27.31
CA ALA A 207 43.00 22.27 -27.90
C ALA A 207 44.01 23.25 -27.25
N PRO A 208 45.30 22.86 -27.18
CA PRO A 208 46.34 23.63 -26.48
C PRO A 208 46.72 24.94 -27.18
#